data_AF-A0A369VQV2-F1
#
_entry.id   AF-A0A369VQV2-F1
#
_cell.length_a   1.000
_cell.length_b   1.000
_cell.length_c   1.000
_cell.angle_alpha   90.00
_cell.angle_beta   90.00
_cell.angle_gamma   90.00
#
_symmetry.space_group_name_H-M   'P 1'
#
loop_
_entity.id
_entity.type
_entity.pdbx_description
1 polymer ?
#
loop_
_entity_poly.entity_id
_entity_poly.type
_entity_poly.pdbx_seq_one_letter_code
_entity_poly.pdbx_strand_id
1 'polypeptide(L)'
;MRFIVALYEVDRVFGGPEEGGWWYDTGELRRPLALAPTNDAAVAIAARANRLLDRLQRHKRPVDSAAYEGGRHRAHVFTTTAPPAYPAERPRYC
;
A
#
# COMPACT_ATOMS: atom_id res chain seq x y z
N MET A 1 -3.09 18.82 14.13
CA MET A 1 -2.89 17.41 13.71
C MET A 1 -2.05 17.41 12.44
N ARG A 2 -1.23 16.40 12.18
CA ARG A 2 -0.32 16.38 11.04
C ARG A 2 -0.39 15.01 10.39
N PHE A 3 -0.47 14.98 9.07
CA PHE A 3 -0.66 13.76 8.30
C PHE A 3 0.66 13.35 7.67
N ILE A 4 0.92 12.05 7.64
CA ILE A 4 2.11 11.46 7.03
C ILE A 4 1.68 10.80 5.72
N VAL A 5 2.36 11.15 4.64
CA VAL A 5 2.29 10.39 3.38
C VAL A 5 3.51 9.48 3.35
N ALA A 6 3.29 8.19 3.19
CA ALA A 6 4.36 7.19 3.18
C ALA A 6 4.25 6.27 1.96
N LEU A 7 5.40 5.86 1.46
CA LEU A 7 5.55 4.96 0.32
C LEU A 7 5.70 3.53 0.84
N TYR A 8 4.83 2.66 0.37
CA TYR A 8 4.87 1.23 0.63
C TYR A 8 5.18 0.47 -0.64
N GLU A 9 5.91 -0.63 -0.51
CA GLU A 9 5.80 -1.72 -1.47
C GLU A 9 4.57 -2.54 -1.10
N VAL A 10 3.70 -2.81 -2.07
CA VAL A 10 2.40 -3.45 -1.85
C VAL A 10 2.38 -4.82 -2.50
N ASP A 11 1.73 -5.76 -1.82
CA ASP A 11 1.60 -7.14 -2.24
C ASP A 11 0.24 -7.71 -1.84
N ARG A 12 -0.07 -8.91 -2.32
CA ARG A 12 -1.27 -9.66 -1.96
C ARG A 12 -0.87 -11.07 -1.56
N VAL A 13 -1.29 -11.48 -0.35
CA VAL A 13 -0.91 -12.75 0.26
C VAL A 13 -2.13 -13.66 0.36
N PHE A 14 -1.90 -14.96 0.13
CA PHE A 14 -2.91 -15.99 0.30
C PHE A 14 -3.26 -16.17 1.78
N GLY A 15 -4.53 -15.98 2.12
CA GLY A 15 -5.04 -16.04 3.50
C GLY A 15 -5.35 -17.44 3.98
N GLY A 16 -5.64 -18.36 3.06
CA GLY A 16 -5.96 -19.76 3.37
C GLY A 16 -6.96 -20.36 2.38
N PRO A 17 -7.15 -21.69 2.41
CA PRO A 17 -8.00 -22.42 1.47
C PRO A 17 -9.51 -22.30 1.75
N GLU A 18 -9.93 -21.57 2.78
CA GLU A 18 -11.33 -21.37 3.12
C GLU A 18 -12.11 -20.69 1.96
N GLU A 19 -13.36 -21.11 1.73
CA GLU A 19 -14.28 -20.61 0.67
C GLU A 19 -13.67 -20.43 -0.74
N GLY A 20 -12.87 -21.41 -1.18
CA GLY A 20 -12.27 -21.36 -2.51
C GLY A 20 -10.99 -20.53 -2.59
N GLY A 21 -10.44 -20.17 -1.43
CA GLY A 21 -9.20 -19.42 -1.32
C GLY A 21 -9.47 -17.94 -1.20
N TRP A 22 -8.94 -17.32 -0.15
CA TRP A 22 -9.03 -15.87 0.04
C TRP A 22 -7.65 -15.23 0.08
N TRP A 23 -7.61 -13.94 -0.21
CA TRP A 23 -6.39 -13.15 -0.29
C TRP A 23 -6.57 -11.85 0.48
N TYR A 24 -5.48 -11.33 1.02
CA TYR A 24 -5.47 -10.04 1.68
C TYR A 24 -4.31 -9.18 1.20
N ASP A 25 -4.55 -7.88 1.17
CA ASP A 25 -3.55 -6.92 0.75
C ASP A 25 -2.57 -6.67 1.89
N THR A 26 -1.29 -6.53 1.54
CA THR A 26 -0.20 -6.27 2.45
C THR A 26 0.65 -5.13 1.93
N GLY A 27 1.46 -4.55 2.81
CA GLY A 27 2.47 -3.61 2.39
C GLY A 27 3.59 -3.45 3.39
N GLU A 28 4.80 -3.22 2.87
CA GLU A 28 6.00 -2.91 3.64
C GLU A 28 6.38 -1.43 3.46
N LEU A 29 6.60 -0.74 4.57
CA LEU A 29 7.03 0.66 4.55
C LEU A 29 8.43 0.76 3.92
N ARG A 30 8.52 1.48 2.80
CA ARG A 30 9.81 1.75 2.14
C ARG A 30 10.39 3.07 2.62
N ARG A 31 9.58 4.14 2.67
CA ARG A 31 9.99 5.44 3.25
C ARG A 31 8.81 6.40 3.50
N PRO A 32 8.93 7.32 4.47
CA PRO A 32 8.11 8.53 4.50
C PRO A 32 8.35 9.38 3.25
N LEU A 33 7.30 10.02 2.73
CA LEU A 33 7.35 10.84 1.52
C LEU A 33 7.10 12.32 1.82
N ALA A 34 6.13 12.64 2.68
CA ALA A 34 5.82 14.03 3.03
C ALA A 34 5.06 14.13 4.36
N LEU A 35 5.09 15.32 4.96
CA LEU A 35 4.18 15.73 6.03
C LEU A 35 3.21 16.78 5.48
N ALA A 36 1.94 16.67 5.86
CA ALA A 36 0.89 17.60 5.44
C ALA A 36 0.11 18.12 6.66
N PRO A 37 -0.30 19.41 6.64
CA PRO A 37 -1.03 20.01 7.76
C PRO A 37 -2.50 19.56 7.83
N THR A 38 -3.09 19.12 6.70
CA THR A 38 -4.48 18.70 6.61
C THR A 38 -4.60 17.36 5.88
N ASN A 39 -5.72 16.67 6.09
CA ASN A 39 -6.01 15.42 5.41
C ASN A 39 -6.08 15.63 3.89
N ASP A 40 -6.77 16.68 3.45
CA ASP A 40 -6.96 16.97 2.03
C ASP A 40 -5.63 17.22 1.31
N ALA A 41 -4.70 17.94 1.95
CA ALA A 41 -3.35 18.14 1.43
C ALA A 41 -2.59 16.80 1.33
N ALA A 42 -2.70 15.94 2.35
CA ALA A 42 -2.08 14.61 2.33
C ALA A 42 -2.65 13.73 1.21
N VAL A 43 -3.97 13.71 1.05
CA VAL A 43 -4.69 12.98 -0.01
C VAL A 43 -4.26 13.49 -1.38
N ALA A 44 -4.16 14.81 -1.58
CA ALA A 44 -3.71 15.38 -2.84
C ALA A 44 -2.25 14.98 -3.18
N ILE A 45 -1.36 14.98 -2.19
CA ILE A 45 0.03 14.52 -2.35
C ILE A 45 0.05 13.02 -2.70
N ALA A 46 -0.65 12.18 -1.95
CA ALA A 46 -0.73 10.75 -2.20
C ALA A 46 -1.31 10.44 -3.59
N ALA A 47 -2.38 11.13 -4.00
CA ALA A 47 -2.98 10.97 -5.32
C ALA A 47 -2.02 11.39 -6.45
N ARG A 48 -1.26 12.48 -6.28
CA ARG A 48 -0.22 12.88 -7.24
C ARG A 48 0.92 11.85 -7.32
N ALA A 49 1.39 11.37 -6.16
CA ALA A 49 2.43 10.35 -6.09
C ALA A 49 1.96 9.05 -6.76
N ASN A 50 0.74 8.60 -6.48
CA ASN A 50 0.17 7.39 -7.07
C ASN A 50 0.01 7.50 -8.59
N ARG A 51 -0.41 8.65 -9.13
CA ARG A 51 -0.44 8.87 -10.59
C ARG A 51 0.94 8.76 -11.24
N LEU A 52 2.00 9.24 -10.58
CA LEU A 52 3.36 9.10 -11.07
C LEU A 52 3.82 7.64 -10.98
N LEU A 53 3.57 6.98 -9.85
CA LEU A 53 3.89 5.57 -9.61
C LEU A 53 3.22 4.66 -10.63
N ASP A 54 1.97 4.92 -11.00
CA ASP A 54 1.24 4.15 -12.02
C ASP A 54 1.93 4.25 -13.40
N ARG A 55 2.46 5.43 -13.75
CA ARG A 55 3.20 5.65 -15.01
C ARG A 55 4.58 4.99 -15.00
N LEU A 56 5.31 5.11 -13.89
CA LEU A 56 6.65 4.54 -13.72
C LEU A 56 6.61 3.00 -13.70
N GLN A 57 5.56 2.44 -13.11
CA GLN A 57 5.40 1.00 -12.91
C GLN A 57 4.46 0.35 -13.93
N ARG A 58 4.14 1.04 -15.05
CA ARG A 58 3.20 0.54 -16.06
C ARG A 58 3.57 -0.83 -16.66
N HIS A 59 4.86 -1.17 -16.65
CA HIS A 59 5.40 -2.42 -17.17
C HIS A 59 5.41 -3.54 -16.12
N LYS A 60 5.21 -3.21 -14.84
CA LYS A 60 5.10 -4.20 -13.78
C LYS A 60 3.74 -4.86 -13.85
N ARG A 61 3.69 -6.16 -13.58
CA ARG A 61 2.42 -6.88 -13.46
C ARG A 61 1.59 -6.33 -12.29
N PRO A 62 0.26 -6.45 -12.36
CA PRO A 62 -0.60 -6.13 -11.22
C PRO A 62 -0.40 -7.19 -10.11
N VAL A 63 -0.72 -6.82 -8.86
CA VAL A 63 -0.49 -7.65 -7.66
C VAL A 63 -1.35 -8.91 -7.60
N ASP A 64 -2.39 -8.99 -8.42
CA ASP A 64 -3.27 -10.15 -8.58
C ASP A 64 -2.80 -11.12 -9.67
N SER A 65 -1.71 -10.81 -10.37
CA SER A 65 -1.15 -11.69 -11.38
C SER A 65 -0.40 -12.86 -10.74
N ALA A 66 -0.69 -14.09 -11.21
CA ALA A 66 0.01 -15.30 -10.77
C ALA A 66 1.53 -15.27 -11.03
N ALA A 67 1.99 -14.40 -11.92
CA ALA A 67 3.41 -14.23 -12.22
C ALA A 67 3.91 -12.84 -11.80
N TYR A 68 3.29 -12.24 -10.78
CA TYR A 68 3.77 -11.05 -10.10
C TYR A 68 5.05 -11.39 -9.29
N GLU A 69 6.06 -10.54 -9.40
CA GLU A 69 7.40 -10.75 -8.79
C GLU A 69 7.75 -9.62 -7.80
N GLY A 70 6.75 -8.89 -7.31
CA GLY A 70 6.97 -7.77 -6.38
C GLY A 70 7.27 -6.41 -7.03
N GLY A 71 7.57 -5.45 -6.17
CA GLY A 71 8.02 -4.11 -6.53
C GLY A 71 6.94 -3.15 -7.03
N ARG A 72 5.65 -3.44 -6.84
CA ARG A 72 4.60 -2.42 -6.95
C ARG A 72 4.60 -1.56 -5.69
N HIS A 73 4.52 -0.25 -5.89
CA HIS A 73 4.54 0.73 -4.81
C HIS A 73 3.31 1.61 -4.84
N ARG A 74 2.85 2.00 -3.65
CA ARG A 74 1.73 2.93 -3.43
C ARG A 74 2.03 3.91 -2.31
N ALA A 75 1.49 5.12 -2.43
CA ALA A 75 1.50 6.12 -1.39
C ALA A 75 0.21 6.03 -0.56
N HIS A 76 0.35 5.95 0.76
CA HIS A 76 -0.73 5.90 1.74
C HIS A 76 -0.65 7.06 2.73
N VAL A 77 -1.80 7.46 3.29
CA VAL A 77 -1.93 8.57 4.25
C VAL A 77 -2.19 8.01 5.64
N PHE A 78 -1.50 8.56 6.65
CA PHE A 78 -1.63 8.19 8.05
C PHE A 78 -1.79 9.43 8.93
N THR A 79 -2.49 9.30 10.05
CA THR A 79 -2.78 10.40 11.00
C THR A 79 -1.72 10.59 12.07
N THR A 80 -0.97 9.54 12.43
CA THR A 80 -0.01 9.56 13.55
C THR A 80 1.35 9.00 13.13
N THR A 81 1.39 7.76 12.69
CA THR A 81 2.62 7.06 12.30
C THR A 81 2.31 6.09 11.17
N ALA A 82 3.22 6.01 10.20
CA ALA A 82 3.17 4.98 9.17
C ALA A 82 3.71 3.67 9.80
N PRO A 83 2.90 2.61 9.93
CA PRO A 83 3.38 1.33 10.46
C PRO A 83 4.48 0.75 9.56
N PRO A 84 5.42 -0.05 10.10
CA PRO A 84 6.46 -0.67 9.30
C PRO A 84 5.91 -1.66 8.26
N ALA A 85 4.76 -2.29 8.55
CA ALA A 85 4.03 -3.12 7.62
C ALA A 85 2.53 -3.12 7.93
N TYR A 86 1.70 -3.48 6.96
CA TYR A 86 0.29 -3.80 7.17
C TYR A 86 -0.12 -5.09 6.43
N PRO A 87 -1.17 -5.78 6.92
CA PRO A 87 -1.76 -5.61 8.25
C PRO A 87 -0.73 -6.00 9.33
N ALA A 88 -0.88 -5.45 10.55
CA ALA A 88 0.04 -5.73 11.65
C ALA A 88 -0.02 -7.21 12.10
N GLU A 89 -1.21 -7.79 12.01
CA GLU A 89 -1.46 -9.20 12.27
C GLU A 89 -2.10 -9.83 11.05
N ARG A 90 -1.83 -11.13 10.82
CA ARG A 90 -2.46 -11.87 9.74
C ARG A 90 -3.99 -11.87 9.96
N PRO A 91 -4.79 -11.38 9.00
CA PRO A 91 -6.23 -11.44 9.14
C PRO A 91 -6.68 -12.89 9.24
N ARG A 92 -7.80 -13.12 9.93
CA ARG A 92 -8.43 -14.43 10.01
C ARG A 92 -9.69 -14.41 9.17
N TYR A 93 -9.96 -15.54 8.54
CA TYR A 93 -11.24 -15.79 7.89
C TYR A 93 -12.36 -15.67 8.95
N CYS A 94 -13.43 -14.95 8.64
CA CYS A 94 -14.55 -14.69 9.53
C CYS A 94 -15.81 -15.44 9.10
#